data_AF-A0A7T8JTT0-F1
#
_entry.id   AF-A0A7T8JTT0-F1
#
_cell.length_a   1.000
_cell.length_b   1.000
_cell.length_c   1.000
_cell.angle_alpha   90.00
_cell.angle_beta   90.00
_cell.angle_gamma   90.00
#
_symmetry.space_group_name_H-M   'P 1'
#
loop_
_entity.id
_entity.type
_entity.pdbx_description
1 polymer ?
#
loop_
_entity_poly.entity_id
_entity_poly.type
_entity_poly.pdbx_seq_one_letter_code
_entity_poly.pdbx_strand_id
1 'polypeptide(L)'
;MNQCSSDEVFDKDTVPSTRSIRAALQQIEAQSLCLVVEKLEEEKEKGKMITHASDSTTKKGVGQFMVQGLHVGQDSPFPLPILSIHRETTEDIAMQVDMGFEILASVRGVSVEDVYKLVDAHMTDSTEHNKGFSKLLAEMYNLETPAGQIFCGTHTTLGFSSAMNKVMRLVEADMKMEQVLQSFMVDLDVDSKNASVAGQALDMCLKLVAPEYSHKPWNRYREFLLFLEQRQVSSVLFSYKDSRFGCLSRAAAVLIYHFNHLTEFLSQNPHINNRLACLVREVMELPYLKVVLVAFACLGVHLVEPFYARTIEKDATHTQLREFYKGLHTGLGQPISDNYTTFTTPEYPVVSDKLFSSVKKTYTEEVLNSVSDVAAEHLDEVKKLTDLMLPHLKTVLARQRRDYGIDEETFPMDYPVSEQASNIDGTPVHNIGMERQCGKVDYRLKKLGTLNAVSRSIILQKSQELRNGQVPSFRGFKAAAQAKREVELNWTERMKEKFERGAEEKQEMAQRKERRRLNMLDTLKSFGGPFTDSGEVEKFLVDESLNNNAKQQRMKVEVQFARESTTLLPKVDPIFRIQVTLPSGKRRMKTAQEFGDALMAYLGKRSDRTTLEYAKFQESLERLREI
;
A
#
# COMPACT_ATOMS: atom_id res chain seq x y z
N MET A 1 -63.39 -16.89 2.20
CA MET A 1 -62.71 -17.74 3.20
C MET A 1 -61.93 -18.78 2.39
N ASN A 2 -60.74 -18.52 1.86
CA ASN A 2 -59.50 -17.99 2.44
C ASN A 2 -59.10 -18.68 3.75
N GLN A 3 -58.30 -19.73 3.62
CA GLN A 3 -57.22 -20.06 4.56
C GLN A 3 -56.13 -20.81 3.78
N CYS A 4 -55.19 -20.02 3.27
CA CYS A 4 -53.88 -20.45 2.86
C CYS A 4 -52.99 -20.26 4.10
N SER A 5 -52.64 -21.34 4.78
CA SER A 5 -51.61 -21.34 5.82
C SER A 5 -50.90 -22.70 5.82
N SER A 6 -49.67 -22.72 5.33
CA SER A 6 -48.57 -23.46 5.94
C SER A 6 -47.32 -23.27 5.09
N ASP A 7 -46.38 -22.52 5.64
CA ASP A 7 -44.95 -22.85 5.65
C ASP A 7 -44.49 -23.87 4.61
N GLU A 8 -44.08 -23.39 3.43
CA GLU A 8 -43.14 -24.15 2.60
C GLU A 8 -41.77 -24.11 3.28
N VAL A 9 -41.61 -25.05 4.21
CA VAL A 9 -40.33 -25.52 4.72
C VAL A 9 -39.47 -25.85 3.52
N PHE A 10 -38.33 -25.16 3.38
CA PHE A 10 -37.27 -25.56 2.47
C PHE A 10 -36.91 -27.03 2.74
N ASP A 11 -37.32 -27.91 1.83
CA ASP A 11 -36.92 -29.31 1.79
C ASP A 11 -35.38 -29.37 1.74
N LYS A 12 -34.79 -29.87 2.83
CA LYS A 12 -33.33 -29.98 3.00
C LYS A 12 -32.75 -31.18 2.26
N ASP A 13 -33.57 -32.03 1.63
CA ASP A 13 -33.12 -33.23 0.90
C ASP A 13 -33.20 -33.10 -0.63
N THR A 14 -33.77 -32.00 -1.15
CA THR A 14 -33.59 -31.60 -2.55
C THR A 14 -32.50 -30.53 -2.67
N VAL A 15 -31.25 -30.89 -2.34
CA VAL A 15 -30.10 -30.02 -2.65
C VAL A 15 -30.12 -29.79 -4.17
N PRO A 16 -30.40 -28.56 -4.66
CA PRO A 16 -30.33 -28.31 -6.08
C PRO A 16 -28.89 -28.62 -6.49
N SER A 17 -28.69 -29.37 -7.57
CA SER A 17 -27.35 -29.61 -8.12
C SER A 17 -26.56 -28.29 -8.06
N THR A 18 -25.26 -28.31 -7.75
CA THR A 18 -24.43 -27.10 -7.70
C THR A 18 -24.61 -26.21 -8.94
N ARG A 19 -25.03 -26.80 -10.08
CA ARG A 19 -25.44 -26.13 -11.31
C ARG A 19 -26.71 -25.26 -11.18
N SER A 20 -27.80 -25.72 -10.57
CA SER A 20 -29.03 -24.93 -10.43
C SER A 20 -28.88 -23.79 -9.42
N ILE A 21 -28.12 -23.97 -8.34
CA ILE A 21 -27.75 -22.89 -7.42
C ILE A 21 -26.91 -21.84 -8.15
N ARG A 22 -25.90 -22.25 -8.92
CA ARG A 22 -25.06 -21.34 -9.70
C ARG A 22 -25.86 -20.55 -10.74
N ALA A 23 -26.80 -21.19 -11.44
CA ALA A 23 -27.66 -20.54 -12.41
C ALA A 23 -28.60 -19.51 -11.75
N ALA A 24 -29.19 -19.84 -10.60
CA ALA A 24 -30.00 -18.90 -9.83
C ALA A 24 -29.18 -17.69 -9.38
N LEU A 25 -27.98 -17.91 -8.83
CA LEU A 25 -27.09 -16.84 -8.40
C LEU A 25 -26.68 -15.89 -9.54
N GLN A 26 -26.48 -16.41 -10.76
CA GLN A 26 -26.22 -15.59 -11.94
C GLN A 26 -27.42 -14.72 -12.33
N GLN A 27 -28.64 -15.25 -12.23
CA GLN A 27 -29.85 -14.49 -12.52
C GLN A 27 -30.11 -13.40 -11.46
N ILE A 28 -29.85 -13.69 -10.18
CA ILE A 28 -29.96 -12.69 -9.11
C ILE A 28 -28.89 -11.59 -9.28
N GLU A 29 -27.68 -11.94 -9.70
CA GLU A 29 -26.62 -10.98 -10.02
C GLU A 29 -27.03 -10.07 -11.19
N ALA A 30 -27.57 -10.62 -12.28
CA ALA A 30 -28.06 -9.83 -13.42
C ALA A 30 -29.22 -8.91 -13.02
N GLN A 31 -30.19 -9.40 -12.25
CA GLN A 31 -31.27 -8.58 -11.70
C GLN A 31 -30.74 -7.42 -10.87
N SER A 32 -29.74 -7.71 -10.03
CA SER A 32 -29.13 -6.72 -9.15
C SER A 32 -28.49 -5.56 -9.95
N LEU A 33 -27.75 -5.90 -11.00
CA LEU A 33 -27.12 -4.91 -11.88
C LEU A 33 -28.15 -4.11 -12.68
N CYS A 34 -29.24 -4.74 -13.13
CA CYS A 34 -30.36 -4.04 -13.77
C CYS A 34 -31.00 -2.99 -12.84
N LEU A 35 -31.27 -3.37 -11.59
CA LEU A 35 -31.81 -2.46 -10.57
C LEU A 35 -30.88 -1.28 -10.27
N VAL A 36 -29.56 -1.48 -10.37
CA VAL A 36 -28.60 -0.38 -10.25
C VAL A 36 -28.83 0.62 -11.38
N VAL A 37 -28.94 0.19 -12.63
CA VAL A 37 -29.17 1.12 -13.76
C VAL A 37 -30.50 1.87 -13.61
N GLU A 38 -31.59 1.19 -13.26
CA GLU A 38 -32.88 1.84 -12.98
C GLU A 38 -32.77 2.90 -11.88
N LYS A 39 -31.99 2.62 -10.82
CA LYS A 39 -31.77 3.58 -9.75
C LYS A 39 -30.95 4.78 -10.20
N LEU A 40 -29.98 4.59 -11.09
CA LEU A 40 -29.18 5.69 -11.65
C LEU A 40 -30.04 6.58 -12.54
N GLU A 41 -30.89 6.01 -13.39
CA GLU A 41 -31.87 6.74 -14.21
C GLU A 41 -32.78 7.61 -13.32
N GLU A 42 -33.41 7.00 -12.30
CA GLU A 42 -34.31 7.68 -11.35
C GLU A 42 -33.62 8.85 -10.63
N GLU A 43 -32.39 8.65 -10.15
CA GLU A 43 -31.67 9.67 -9.40
C GLU A 43 -31.08 10.76 -10.30
N LYS A 44 -30.72 10.42 -11.54
CA LYS A 44 -30.33 11.39 -12.56
C LYS A 44 -31.48 12.32 -12.92
N GLU A 45 -32.69 11.80 -13.06
CA GLU A 45 -33.90 12.61 -13.28
C GLU A 45 -34.18 13.57 -12.12
N LYS A 46 -33.81 13.19 -10.89
CA LYS A 46 -33.86 14.06 -9.70
C LYS A 46 -32.72 15.06 -9.62
N GLY A 47 -31.83 15.10 -10.61
CA GLY A 47 -30.67 15.99 -10.66
C GLY A 47 -29.52 15.60 -9.73
N LYS A 48 -29.46 14.33 -9.25
CA LYS A 48 -28.32 13.84 -8.48
C LYS A 48 -27.14 13.58 -9.40
N MET A 49 -25.94 13.88 -8.90
CA MET A 49 -24.70 13.56 -9.61
C MET A 49 -24.43 12.07 -9.53
N ILE A 50 -24.01 11.48 -10.64
CA ILE A 50 -23.55 10.10 -10.72
C ILE A 50 -22.04 10.11 -10.91
N THR A 51 -21.31 9.48 -9.99
CA THR A 51 -19.84 9.42 -10.07
C THR A 51 -19.38 7.97 -10.16
N HIS A 52 -18.68 7.65 -11.24
CA HIS A 52 -17.94 6.40 -11.35
C HIS A 52 -16.67 6.49 -10.53
N ALA A 53 -16.35 5.45 -9.77
CA ALA A 53 -15.11 5.36 -9.02
C ALA A 53 -14.43 4.02 -9.30
N SER A 54 -13.11 4.05 -9.43
CA SER A 54 -12.30 2.86 -9.58
C SER A 54 -11.04 2.92 -8.71
N ASP A 55 -10.55 1.74 -8.33
CA ASP A 55 -9.27 1.51 -7.67
C ASP A 55 -8.71 0.16 -8.15
N SER A 56 -7.39 0.02 -8.20
CA SER A 56 -6.71 -1.21 -8.62
C SER A 56 -6.00 -1.88 -7.45
N THR A 57 -5.87 -3.19 -7.50
CA THR A 57 -5.03 -3.94 -6.55
C THR A 57 -4.35 -5.11 -7.24
N THR A 58 -3.19 -5.47 -6.71
CA THR A 58 -2.32 -6.53 -7.24
C THR A 58 -2.13 -7.61 -6.19
N LYS A 59 -2.39 -8.86 -6.57
CA LYS A 59 -2.15 -10.01 -5.70
C LYS A 59 -1.19 -11.01 -6.33
N LYS A 60 -0.07 -11.25 -5.64
CA LYS A 60 0.95 -12.21 -6.07
C LYS A 60 0.34 -13.60 -6.26
N GLY A 61 0.56 -14.18 -7.45
CA GLY A 61 0.03 -15.50 -7.84
C GLY A 61 -1.43 -15.52 -8.29
N VAL A 62 -2.13 -14.38 -8.27
CA VAL A 62 -3.53 -14.26 -8.74
C VAL A 62 -3.64 -13.32 -9.93
N GLY A 63 -2.92 -12.19 -9.91
CA GLY A 63 -2.94 -11.18 -10.97
C GLY A 63 -3.29 -9.80 -10.44
N GLN A 64 -3.51 -8.87 -11.36
CA GLN A 64 -4.00 -7.52 -11.08
C GLN A 64 -5.50 -7.46 -11.40
N PHE A 65 -6.26 -6.68 -10.64
CA PHE A 65 -7.69 -6.50 -10.85
C PHE A 65 -8.14 -5.11 -10.42
N MET A 66 -9.20 -4.63 -11.07
CA MET A 66 -9.81 -3.34 -10.79
C MET A 66 -11.16 -3.53 -10.11
N VAL A 67 -11.35 -2.82 -9.01
CA VAL A 67 -12.62 -2.69 -8.30
C VAL A 67 -13.26 -1.38 -8.75
N GLN A 68 -14.54 -1.46 -9.13
CA GLN A 68 -15.28 -0.32 -9.65
C GLN A 68 -16.63 -0.17 -8.94
N GLY A 69 -17.18 1.04 -8.95
CA GLY A 69 -18.50 1.31 -8.42
C GLY A 69 -19.10 2.63 -8.89
N LEU A 70 -20.41 2.78 -8.69
CA LEU A 70 -21.17 3.97 -9.07
C LEU A 70 -21.77 4.62 -7.81
N HIS A 71 -21.40 5.86 -7.56
CA HIS A 71 -21.95 6.71 -6.50
C HIS A 71 -23.17 7.48 -7.03
N VAL A 72 -24.21 7.56 -6.21
CA VAL A 72 -25.30 8.54 -6.37
C VAL A 72 -25.09 9.61 -5.31
N GLY A 73 -24.83 10.84 -5.74
CA GLY A 73 -24.41 11.90 -4.83
C GLY A 73 -23.15 11.49 -4.05
N GLN A 74 -23.22 11.62 -2.72
CA GLN A 74 -22.14 11.23 -1.80
C GLN A 74 -22.37 9.85 -1.14
N ASP A 75 -23.36 9.08 -1.60
CA ASP A 75 -23.72 7.80 -0.98
C ASP A 75 -22.64 6.71 -1.22
N SER A 76 -22.76 5.60 -0.48
CA SER A 76 -21.91 4.42 -0.70
C SER A 76 -22.07 3.91 -2.14
N PRO A 77 -20.96 3.56 -2.82
CA PRO A 77 -21.04 3.15 -4.22
C PRO A 77 -21.74 1.80 -4.38
N PHE A 78 -22.52 1.68 -5.45
CA PHE A 78 -22.98 0.39 -5.97
C PHE A 78 -21.80 -0.33 -6.62
N PRO A 79 -21.40 -1.52 -6.13
CA PRO A 79 -20.26 -2.24 -6.68
C PRO A 79 -20.57 -2.77 -8.08
N LEU A 80 -19.62 -2.61 -9.00
CA LEU A 80 -19.64 -3.23 -10.32
C LEU A 80 -18.83 -4.54 -10.32
N PRO A 81 -18.96 -5.37 -11.35
CA PRO A 81 -18.15 -6.57 -11.50
C PRO A 81 -16.65 -6.26 -11.45
N ILE A 82 -15.92 -7.05 -10.65
CA ILE A 82 -14.46 -6.95 -10.55
C ILE A 82 -13.83 -7.56 -11.79
N LEU A 83 -12.98 -6.80 -12.46
CA LEU A 83 -12.35 -7.19 -13.73
C LEU A 83 -10.85 -7.42 -13.55
N SER A 84 -10.33 -8.48 -14.15
CA SER A 84 -8.88 -8.70 -14.25
C SER A 84 -8.25 -7.71 -15.22
N ILE A 85 -7.06 -7.21 -14.89
CA ILE A 85 -6.33 -6.23 -15.70
C ILE A 85 -4.99 -6.78 -16.14
N HIS A 86 -4.56 -6.43 -17.36
CA HIS A 86 -3.29 -6.88 -17.93
C HIS A 86 -2.17 -5.91 -17.55
N ARG A 87 -2.45 -4.61 -17.67
CA ARG A 87 -1.60 -3.47 -17.30
C ARG A 87 -2.47 -2.29 -16.86
N GLU A 88 -1.81 -1.25 -16.37
CA GLU A 88 -2.38 0.03 -15.97
C GLU A 88 -1.88 1.11 -16.95
N THR A 89 -2.27 1.02 -18.23
CA THR A 89 -2.17 2.16 -19.16
C THR A 89 -3.52 2.86 -19.22
N THR A 90 -3.53 4.12 -19.68
CA THR A 90 -4.77 4.91 -19.81
C THR A 90 -5.79 4.21 -20.71
N GLU A 91 -5.36 3.59 -21.81
CA GLU A 91 -6.20 2.84 -22.73
C GLU A 91 -6.72 1.56 -22.08
N ASP A 92 -5.85 0.82 -21.37
CA ASP A 92 -6.28 -0.39 -20.67
C ASP A 92 -7.33 -0.06 -19.60
N ILE A 93 -7.19 1.07 -18.90
CA ILE A 93 -8.18 1.56 -17.93
C ILE A 93 -9.49 1.94 -18.62
N ALA A 94 -9.44 2.72 -19.71
CA ALA A 94 -10.63 3.07 -20.49
C ALA A 94 -11.39 1.81 -20.94
N MET A 95 -10.70 0.83 -21.52
CA MET A 95 -11.32 -0.44 -21.94
C MET A 95 -11.96 -1.22 -20.78
N GLN A 96 -11.38 -1.16 -19.59
CA GLN A 96 -11.94 -1.87 -18.44
C GLN A 96 -13.14 -1.15 -17.83
N VAL A 97 -13.14 0.19 -17.87
CA VAL A 97 -14.29 0.98 -17.47
C VAL A 97 -15.44 0.76 -18.47
N ASP A 98 -15.14 0.77 -19.76
CA ASP A 98 -16.07 0.43 -20.84
C ASP A 98 -16.70 -0.96 -20.63
N MET A 99 -15.88 -1.98 -20.36
CA MET A 99 -16.36 -3.32 -20.03
C MET A 99 -17.34 -3.34 -18.84
N GLY A 100 -17.11 -2.52 -17.81
CA GLY A 100 -18.04 -2.36 -16.70
C GLY A 100 -19.41 -1.84 -17.16
N PHE A 101 -19.42 -0.86 -18.07
CA PHE A 101 -20.63 -0.31 -18.67
C PHE A 101 -21.28 -1.26 -19.69
N GLU A 102 -20.50 -2.01 -20.48
CA GLU A 102 -21.02 -3.06 -21.37
C GLU A 102 -21.82 -4.10 -20.59
N ILE A 103 -21.33 -4.52 -19.41
CA ILE A 103 -22.08 -5.44 -18.56
C ILE A 103 -23.41 -4.81 -18.12
N LEU A 104 -23.41 -3.57 -17.64
CA LEU A 104 -24.64 -2.88 -17.21
C LEU A 104 -25.64 -2.72 -18.35
N ALA A 105 -25.17 -2.29 -19.52
CA ALA A 105 -25.98 -2.12 -20.71
C ALA A 105 -26.59 -3.45 -21.17
N SER A 106 -25.80 -4.54 -21.16
CA SER A 106 -26.26 -5.87 -21.56
C SER A 106 -27.35 -6.44 -20.65
N VAL A 107 -27.27 -6.20 -19.34
CA VAL A 107 -28.31 -6.69 -18.40
C VAL A 107 -29.58 -5.86 -18.45
N ARG A 108 -29.48 -4.56 -18.76
CA ARG A 108 -30.60 -3.64 -18.87
C ARG A 108 -31.28 -3.68 -20.24
N GLY A 109 -30.56 -4.10 -21.28
CA GLY A 109 -31.04 -4.13 -22.67
C GLY A 109 -31.02 -2.76 -23.35
N VAL A 110 -30.04 -1.92 -23.03
CA VAL A 110 -29.83 -0.57 -23.60
C VAL A 110 -28.44 -0.46 -24.24
N SER A 111 -28.13 0.65 -24.89
CA SER A 111 -26.78 0.88 -25.40
C SER A 111 -25.81 1.23 -24.26
N VAL A 112 -24.52 0.94 -24.47
CA VAL A 112 -23.44 1.31 -23.52
C VAL A 112 -23.35 2.82 -23.36
N GLU A 113 -23.55 3.53 -24.46
CA GLU A 113 -23.62 4.99 -24.53
C GLU A 113 -24.71 5.56 -23.60
N ASP A 114 -25.90 4.97 -23.61
CA ASP A 114 -27.02 5.41 -22.75
C ASP A 114 -26.67 5.29 -21.26
N VAL A 115 -26.01 4.20 -20.87
CA VAL A 115 -25.55 4.01 -19.49
C VAL A 115 -24.44 4.99 -19.15
N TYR A 116 -23.47 5.19 -20.05
CA TYR A 116 -22.35 6.08 -19.83
C TYR A 116 -22.78 7.54 -19.69
N LYS A 117 -23.78 7.99 -20.47
CA LYS A 117 -24.37 9.35 -20.39
C LYS A 117 -24.98 9.67 -19.02
N LEU A 118 -25.26 8.67 -18.18
CA LEU A 118 -25.71 8.91 -16.81
C LEU A 118 -24.57 9.46 -15.93
N VAL A 119 -23.31 9.14 -16.22
CA VAL A 119 -22.13 9.48 -15.42
C VAL A 119 -21.72 10.93 -15.62
N ASP A 120 -21.66 11.69 -14.53
CA ASP A 120 -21.21 13.09 -14.53
C ASP A 120 -19.69 13.19 -14.42
N ALA A 121 -19.07 12.33 -13.61
CA ALA A 121 -17.64 12.36 -13.36
C ALA A 121 -17.05 10.98 -13.03
N HIS A 122 -15.75 10.84 -13.27
CA HIS A 122 -14.92 9.73 -12.84
C HIS A 122 -14.02 10.16 -11.68
N MET A 123 -13.95 9.33 -10.63
CA MET A 123 -13.10 9.52 -9.47
C MET A 123 -12.04 8.42 -9.37
N THR A 124 -10.77 8.81 -9.48
CA THR A 124 -9.60 7.90 -9.42
C THR A 124 -8.52 8.46 -8.49
N ASP A 125 -7.40 7.75 -8.35
CA ASP A 125 -6.17 8.38 -7.87
C ASP A 125 -5.57 9.32 -8.94
N SER A 126 -4.57 10.12 -8.56
CA SER A 126 -3.94 11.10 -9.44
C SER A 126 -2.73 10.57 -10.22
N THR A 127 -2.61 9.25 -10.40
CA THR A 127 -1.51 8.65 -11.17
C THR A 127 -1.68 8.94 -12.67
N GLU A 128 -0.57 8.98 -13.40
CA GLU A 128 -0.57 9.38 -14.83
C GLU A 128 -1.46 8.49 -15.70
N HIS A 129 -1.51 7.19 -15.43
CA HIS A 129 -2.34 6.27 -16.21
C HIS A 129 -3.85 6.46 -15.97
N ASN A 130 -4.24 7.12 -14.87
CA ASN A 130 -5.64 7.46 -14.58
C ASN A 130 -6.06 8.82 -15.14
N LYS A 131 -5.14 9.57 -15.77
CA LYS A 131 -5.46 10.88 -16.36
C LYS A 131 -5.93 10.71 -17.80
N GLY A 132 -7.07 11.33 -18.11
CA GLY A 132 -7.55 11.50 -19.49
C GLY A 132 -8.27 10.29 -20.09
N PHE A 133 -8.47 9.21 -19.34
CA PHE A 133 -9.21 8.05 -19.86
C PHE A 133 -10.69 8.38 -20.16
N SER A 134 -11.28 9.39 -19.50
CA SER A 134 -12.64 9.84 -19.79
C SER A 134 -12.77 10.40 -21.22
N LYS A 135 -11.70 10.99 -21.78
CA LYS A 135 -11.66 11.42 -23.18
C LYS A 135 -11.69 10.23 -24.13
N LEU A 136 -10.91 9.19 -23.82
CA LEU A 136 -10.92 7.94 -24.61
C LEU A 136 -12.30 7.29 -24.60
N LEU A 137 -12.98 7.27 -23.44
CA LEU A 137 -14.36 6.76 -23.35
C LEU A 137 -15.34 7.60 -24.18
N ALA A 138 -15.23 8.93 -24.13
CA ALA A 138 -16.05 9.81 -24.96
C ALA A 138 -15.83 9.57 -26.45
N GLU A 139 -14.58 9.39 -26.89
CA GLU A 139 -14.24 9.02 -28.26
C GLU A 139 -14.83 7.66 -28.66
N MET A 140 -14.72 6.65 -27.78
CA MET A 140 -15.29 5.31 -28.01
C MET A 140 -16.81 5.35 -28.22
N TYR A 141 -17.50 6.23 -27.52
CA TYR A 141 -18.96 6.38 -27.59
C TYR A 141 -19.42 7.52 -28.51
N ASN A 142 -18.49 8.18 -29.23
CA ASN A 142 -18.78 9.31 -30.11
C ASN A 142 -19.55 10.46 -29.40
N LEU A 143 -19.10 10.83 -28.20
CA LEU A 143 -19.66 11.91 -27.39
C LEU A 143 -18.83 13.19 -27.54
N GLU A 144 -19.51 14.33 -27.67
CA GLU A 144 -18.86 15.64 -27.80
C GLU A 144 -18.14 16.06 -26.52
N THR A 145 -18.71 15.73 -25.36
CA THR A 145 -18.17 16.10 -24.04
C THR A 145 -17.92 14.86 -23.19
N PRO A 146 -16.69 14.66 -22.68
CA PRO A 146 -16.40 13.59 -21.74
C PRO A 146 -17.02 13.87 -20.37
N ALA A 147 -17.24 12.80 -19.59
CA ALA A 147 -17.48 12.95 -18.16
C ALA A 147 -16.26 13.60 -17.48
N GLY A 148 -16.50 14.35 -16.40
CA GLY A 148 -15.44 15.02 -15.66
C GLY A 148 -14.45 14.07 -15.00
N GLN A 149 -13.30 14.60 -14.59
CA GLN A 149 -12.24 13.85 -13.94
C GLN A 149 -11.94 14.46 -12.57
N ILE A 150 -12.18 13.68 -11.51
CA ILE A 150 -11.96 14.07 -10.12
C ILE A 150 -10.93 13.13 -9.49
N PHE A 151 -10.07 13.65 -8.61
CA PHE A 151 -9.06 12.84 -7.92
C PHE A 151 -9.36 12.69 -6.43
N CYS A 152 -9.35 11.45 -5.95
CA CYS A 152 -9.70 11.10 -4.59
C CYS A 152 -8.83 11.83 -3.55
N GLY A 153 -9.47 12.46 -2.56
CA GLY A 153 -8.86 13.21 -1.46
C GLY A 153 -7.82 12.47 -0.61
N THR A 154 -8.05 11.18 -0.31
CA THR A 154 -7.28 10.46 0.72
C THR A 154 -5.86 10.10 0.29
N HIS A 155 -5.58 10.01 -1.02
CA HIS A 155 -4.26 9.71 -1.56
C HIS A 155 -3.19 10.75 -1.21
N THR A 156 -3.59 11.97 -0.83
CA THR A 156 -2.64 13.01 -0.40
C THR A 156 -1.90 12.65 0.89
N THR A 157 -2.52 11.86 1.77
CA THR A 157 -1.86 11.33 2.97
C THR A 157 -0.68 10.40 2.64
N LEU A 158 -0.76 9.66 1.53
CA LEU A 158 0.34 8.83 1.01
C LEU A 158 1.44 9.71 0.43
N GLY A 159 1.05 10.79 -0.25
CA GLY A 159 1.95 11.85 -0.69
C GLY A 159 2.75 12.46 0.47
N PHE A 160 2.09 12.79 1.59
CA PHE A 160 2.75 13.32 2.79
C PHE A 160 3.76 12.31 3.37
N SER A 161 3.36 11.04 3.49
CA SER A 161 4.26 9.96 3.93
C SER A 161 5.48 9.80 3.02
N SER A 162 5.29 9.95 1.71
CA SER A 162 6.37 9.90 0.72
C SER A 162 7.31 11.11 0.83
N ALA A 163 6.78 12.31 1.05
CA ALA A 163 7.59 13.52 1.29
C ALA A 163 8.42 13.40 2.57
N MET A 164 7.82 12.97 3.68
CA MET A 164 8.54 12.72 4.94
C MET A 164 9.71 11.73 4.75
N ASN A 165 9.46 10.60 4.07
CA ASN A 165 10.52 9.64 3.74
C ASN A 165 11.56 10.20 2.77
N LYS A 166 11.17 11.06 1.82
CA LYS A 166 12.11 11.71 0.90
C LYS A 166 13.09 12.59 1.64
N VAL A 167 12.63 13.42 2.57
CA VAL A 167 13.49 14.28 3.39
C VAL A 167 14.42 13.45 4.27
N MET A 168 13.88 12.42 4.94
CA MET A 168 14.71 11.55 5.77
C MET A 168 15.80 10.84 4.97
N ARG A 169 15.56 10.46 3.71
CA ARG A 169 16.62 9.90 2.86
C ARG A 169 17.74 10.88 2.56
N LEU A 170 17.45 12.18 2.46
CA LEU A 170 18.49 13.20 2.28
C LEU A 170 19.36 13.31 3.53
N VAL A 171 18.73 13.35 4.70
CA VAL A 171 19.41 13.36 6.01
C VAL A 171 20.25 12.09 6.19
N GLU A 172 19.68 10.92 5.96
CA GLU A 172 20.36 9.62 6.10
C GLU A 172 21.50 9.44 5.10
N ALA A 173 21.37 9.97 3.88
CA ALA A 173 22.45 9.98 2.90
C ALA A 173 23.62 10.87 3.34
N ASP A 174 23.34 12.05 3.88
CA ASP A 174 24.36 12.97 4.40
C ASP A 174 25.07 12.40 5.65
N MET A 175 24.33 11.68 6.50
CA MET A 175 24.87 10.90 7.63
C MET A 175 25.68 9.67 7.20
N LYS A 176 25.69 9.32 5.90
CA LYS A 176 26.31 8.11 5.35
C LYS A 176 25.76 6.82 5.98
N MET A 177 24.45 6.75 6.18
CA MET A 177 23.80 5.61 6.84
C MET A 177 24.09 4.25 6.19
N GLU A 178 24.36 4.20 4.88
CA GLU A 178 24.78 2.97 4.21
C GLU A 178 26.02 2.32 4.87
N GLN A 179 26.98 3.13 5.33
CA GLN A 179 28.19 2.63 6.02
C GLN A 179 27.86 2.06 7.41
N VAL A 180 26.85 2.63 8.08
CA VAL A 180 26.36 2.13 9.38
C VAL A 180 25.63 0.80 9.18
N LEU A 181 24.78 0.71 8.16
CA LEU A 181 24.02 -0.50 7.84
C LEU A 181 24.91 -1.68 7.41
N GLN A 182 26.05 -1.42 6.76
CA GLN A 182 27.06 -2.45 6.45
C GLN A 182 27.63 -3.14 7.70
N SER A 183 27.46 -2.54 8.88
CA SER A 183 27.91 -3.12 10.15
C SER A 183 26.85 -3.96 10.88
N PHE A 184 25.61 -4.01 10.36
CA PHE A 184 24.53 -4.81 10.93
C PHE A 184 24.79 -6.31 10.73
N MET A 185 24.35 -7.13 11.68
CA MET A 185 24.41 -8.59 11.64
C MET A 185 23.59 -9.18 10.51
N VAL A 186 22.54 -8.47 10.13
CA VAL A 186 21.62 -8.89 9.09
C VAL A 186 21.44 -7.73 8.13
N ASP A 187 21.65 -7.99 6.85
CA ASP A 187 21.48 -6.97 5.82
C ASP A 187 20.06 -6.41 5.86
N LEU A 188 19.98 -5.08 5.94
CA LEU A 188 18.76 -4.33 5.70
C LEU A 188 18.67 -4.08 4.19
N ASP A 189 17.62 -4.58 3.55
CA ASP A 189 17.39 -4.37 2.12
C ASP A 189 16.92 -2.92 1.88
N VAL A 190 17.87 -2.03 1.59
CA VAL A 190 17.59 -0.60 1.35
C VAL A 190 17.02 -0.35 -0.06
N ASP A 191 16.82 -1.38 -0.91
CA ASP A 191 16.37 -1.23 -2.32
C ASP A 191 14.91 -0.73 -2.47
N SER A 192 14.22 -0.38 -1.40
CA SER A 192 12.94 0.31 -1.53
C SER A 192 13.19 1.73 -2.07
N LYS A 193 12.90 1.94 -3.36
CA LYS A 193 13.01 3.25 -4.04
C LYS A 193 12.28 4.40 -3.34
N ASN A 194 11.47 4.13 -2.32
CA ASN A 194 10.53 5.08 -1.71
C ASN A 194 10.59 5.19 -0.15
N ALA A 195 11.34 4.37 0.60
CA ALA A 195 11.34 4.45 2.07
C ALA A 195 12.73 4.77 2.66
N SER A 196 12.75 5.63 3.69
CA SER A 196 13.92 5.92 4.52
C SER A 196 14.29 4.75 5.42
N VAL A 197 15.50 4.72 5.98
CA VAL A 197 15.90 3.74 7.01
C VAL A 197 14.98 3.84 8.21
N ALA A 198 14.63 5.06 8.66
CA ALA A 198 13.65 5.26 9.73
C ALA A 198 12.25 4.70 9.38
N GLY A 199 11.78 4.92 8.15
CA GLY A 199 10.51 4.36 7.67
C GLY A 199 10.51 2.83 7.61
N GLN A 200 11.63 2.23 7.19
CA GLN A 200 11.81 0.77 7.20
C GLN A 200 11.91 0.22 8.62
N ALA A 201 12.62 0.91 9.51
CA ALA A 201 12.76 0.54 10.92
C ALA A 201 11.39 0.50 11.63
N LEU A 202 10.56 1.52 11.40
CA LEU A 202 9.18 1.56 11.89
C LEU A 202 8.38 0.34 11.43
N ASP A 203 8.40 0.04 10.13
CA ASP A 203 7.68 -1.09 9.56
C ASP A 203 8.19 -2.44 10.10
N MET A 204 9.51 -2.59 10.29
CA MET A 204 10.09 -3.79 10.89
C MET A 204 9.65 -4.00 12.34
N CYS A 205 9.72 -2.95 13.15
CA CYS A 205 9.29 -3.00 14.55
C CYS A 205 7.82 -3.41 14.66
N LEU A 206 6.95 -2.76 13.87
CA LEU A 206 5.53 -3.05 13.89
C LEU A 206 5.19 -4.43 13.34
N LYS A 207 5.80 -4.87 12.23
CA LYS A 207 5.59 -6.23 11.71
C LYS A 207 5.88 -7.30 12.76
N LEU A 208 6.94 -7.11 13.55
CA LEU A 208 7.32 -8.07 14.58
C LEU A 208 6.23 -8.27 15.62
N VAL A 209 5.47 -7.22 15.96
CA VAL A 209 4.47 -7.24 17.05
C VAL A 209 3.04 -6.92 16.62
N ALA A 210 2.74 -6.83 15.32
CA ALA A 210 1.40 -6.50 14.85
C ALA A 210 0.49 -7.75 14.71
N PRO A 211 -0.81 -7.64 15.06
CA PRO A 211 -1.74 -8.77 15.07
C PRO A 211 -1.99 -9.40 13.68
N GLU A 212 -1.89 -8.61 12.60
CA GLU A 212 -2.12 -9.07 11.23
C GLU A 212 -1.13 -10.15 10.79
N TYR A 213 0.07 -10.13 11.38
CA TYR A 213 1.13 -11.09 11.09
C TYR A 213 1.19 -12.25 12.09
N SER A 214 0.22 -12.37 13.00
CA SER A 214 0.15 -13.47 14.00
C SER A 214 0.17 -14.89 13.41
N HIS A 215 -0.19 -15.03 12.13
CA HIS A 215 -0.10 -16.28 11.39
C HIS A 215 1.31 -16.59 10.84
N LYS A 216 2.27 -15.67 10.99
CA LYS A 216 3.64 -15.80 10.50
C LYS A 216 4.54 -16.32 11.63
N PRO A 217 5.45 -17.28 11.34
CA PRO A 217 6.28 -17.91 12.37
C PRO A 217 7.33 -16.97 12.99
N TRP A 218 7.63 -15.83 12.35
CA TRP A 218 8.58 -14.82 12.83
C TRP A 218 7.93 -13.72 13.68
N ASN A 219 6.60 -13.58 13.64
CA ASN A 219 5.87 -12.57 14.42
C ASN A 219 5.78 -13.02 15.89
N ARG A 220 5.77 -12.04 16.80
CA ARG A 220 5.80 -12.21 18.26
C ARG A 220 4.69 -11.41 18.95
N TYR A 221 3.60 -11.14 18.24
CA TYR A 221 2.45 -10.38 18.76
C TYR A 221 1.93 -10.94 20.08
N ARG A 222 1.74 -12.26 20.20
CA ARG A 222 1.16 -12.87 21.41
C ARG A 222 2.11 -12.78 22.60
N GLU A 223 3.38 -13.08 22.37
CA GLU A 223 4.43 -13.02 23.38
C GLU A 223 4.64 -11.58 23.87
N PHE A 224 4.62 -10.61 22.95
CA PHE A 224 4.72 -9.20 23.30
C PHE A 224 3.47 -8.70 24.04
N LEU A 225 2.28 -9.13 23.66
CA LEU A 225 1.05 -8.77 24.36
C LEU A 225 1.06 -9.26 25.81
N LEU A 226 1.46 -10.52 26.05
CA LEU A 226 1.63 -11.06 27.39
C LEU A 226 2.69 -10.29 28.20
N PHE A 227 3.77 -9.87 27.55
CA PHE A 227 4.82 -9.05 28.17
C PHE A 227 4.30 -7.69 28.64
N LEU A 228 3.44 -7.04 27.84
CA LEU A 228 2.78 -5.76 28.19
C LEU A 228 1.77 -5.95 29.34
N GLU A 229 0.96 -7.01 29.28
CA GLU A 229 -0.02 -7.34 30.31
C GLU A 229 0.65 -7.56 31.68
N GLN A 230 1.78 -8.28 31.72
CA GLN A 230 2.56 -8.49 32.93
C GLN A 230 3.09 -7.19 33.55
N ARG A 231 3.30 -6.15 32.74
CA ARG A 231 3.77 -4.82 33.16
C ARG A 231 2.63 -3.83 33.38
N GLN A 232 1.38 -4.26 33.24
CA GLN A 232 0.19 -3.40 33.33
C GLN A 232 0.25 -2.20 32.36
N VAL A 233 0.88 -2.40 31.20
CA VAL A 233 0.97 -1.40 30.13
C VAL A 233 -0.23 -1.54 29.21
N SER A 234 -0.87 -0.42 28.86
CA SER A 234 -1.99 -0.38 27.93
C SER A 234 -1.61 -1.00 26.57
N SER A 235 -2.41 -1.95 26.09
CA SER A 235 -2.13 -2.76 24.88
C SER A 235 -2.55 -2.06 23.58
N VAL A 236 -2.31 -0.75 23.49
CA VAL A 236 -2.56 0.05 22.28
C VAL A 236 -1.55 -0.36 21.21
N LEU A 237 -1.93 -1.27 20.31
CA LEU A 237 -1.09 -1.75 19.21
C LEU A 237 -1.62 -1.24 17.87
N PHE A 238 -0.71 -0.94 16.95
CA PHE A 238 -1.06 -0.43 15.63
C PHE A 238 -1.67 -1.55 14.77
N SER A 239 -2.83 -1.29 14.18
CA SER A 239 -3.45 -2.17 13.20
C SER A 239 -3.38 -1.57 11.80
N TYR A 240 -2.63 -2.24 10.93
CA TYR A 240 -2.53 -1.91 9.50
C TYR A 240 -3.87 -2.05 8.79
N LYS A 241 -4.70 -3.01 9.22
CA LYS A 241 -6.01 -3.25 8.61
C LYS A 241 -6.93 -2.03 8.70
N ASP A 242 -6.82 -1.27 9.76
CA ASP A 242 -7.73 -0.16 10.06
C ASP A 242 -7.19 1.20 9.57
N SER A 243 -5.95 1.26 9.05
CA SER A 243 -5.21 2.51 8.86
C SER A 243 -4.57 2.71 7.48
N ARG A 244 -5.15 2.24 6.36
CA ARG A 244 -4.53 2.28 5.00
C ARG A 244 -3.92 3.64 4.59
N PHE A 245 -4.52 4.76 5.02
CA PHE A 245 -4.09 6.14 4.76
C PHE A 245 -3.51 6.75 6.04
N GLY A 246 -2.41 7.51 5.93
CA GLY A 246 -1.75 8.10 7.11
C GLY A 246 -1.00 7.12 8.03
N CYS A 247 -0.85 5.85 7.62
CA CYS A 247 -0.16 4.79 8.39
C CYS A 247 1.11 5.28 9.09
N LEU A 248 2.01 5.95 8.36
CA LEU A 248 3.37 6.26 8.81
C LEU A 248 3.39 7.04 10.13
N SER A 249 2.63 8.13 10.21
CA SER A 249 2.66 9.03 11.36
C SER A 249 1.99 8.42 12.60
N ARG A 250 0.86 7.73 12.42
CA ARG A 250 0.18 7.07 13.53
C ARG A 250 0.94 5.85 14.03
N ALA A 251 1.50 5.07 13.11
CA ALA A 251 2.43 4.00 13.41
C ALA A 251 3.62 4.50 14.25
N ALA A 252 4.19 5.64 13.88
CA ALA A 252 5.31 6.24 14.61
C ALA A 252 4.93 6.60 16.05
N ALA A 253 3.77 7.23 16.26
CA ALA A 253 3.28 7.56 17.60
C ALA A 253 3.11 6.32 18.48
N VAL A 254 2.47 5.27 17.96
CA VAL A 254 2.27 4.01 18.69
C VAL A 254 3.59 3.29 18.97
N LEU A 255 4.54 3.31 18.02
CA LEU A 255 5.86 2.73 18.26
C LEU A 255 6.63 3.52 19.33
N ILE A 256 6.51 4.85 19.39
CA ILE A 256 7.16 5.65 20.43
C ILE A 256 6.66 5.26 21.82
N TYR A 257 5.35 5.13 21.99
CA TYR A 257 4.75 4.63 23.22
C TYR A 257 5.28 3.25 23.65
N HIS A 258 5.55 2.37 22.69
CA HIS A 258 6.06 1.03 22.94
C HIS A 258 7.58 0.87 22.77
N PHE A 259 8.33 1.95 22.51
CA PHE A 259 9.71 1.84 22.07
C PHE A 259 10.56 1.14 23.13
N ASN A 260 10.53 1.65 24.36
CA ASN A 260 11.31 1.07 25.45
C ASN A 260 10.80 -0.34 25.82
N HIS A 261 9.49 -0.58 25.75
CA HIS A 261 8.89 -1.89 26.00
C HIS A 261 9.36 -2.94 24.99
N LEU A 262 9.45 -2.58 23.71
CA LEU A 262 9.93 -3.48 22.66
C LEU A 262 11.44 -3.77 22.81
N THR A 263 12.24 -2.76 23.17
CA THR A 263 13.67 -2.94 23.48
C THR A 263 13.85 -3.90 24.66
N GLU A 264 13.11 -3.68 25.75
CA GLU A 264 13.16 -4.52 26.95
C GLU A 264 12.68 -5.95 26.66
N PHE A 265 11.60 -6.11 25.90
CA PHE A 265 11.10 -7.41 25.48
C PHE A 265 12.16 -8.21 24.73
N LEU A 266 12.86 -7.59 23.77
CA LEU A 266 13.87 -8.27 22.96
C LEU A 266 15.17 -8.53 23.71
N SER A 267 15.50 -7.73 24.74
CA SER A 267 16.67 -7.93 25.59
C SER A 267 16.45 -9.08 26.59
N GLN A 268 15.26 -9.19 27.16
CA GLN A 268 14.88 -10.29 28.07
C GLN A 268 14.66 -11.63 27.34
N ASN A 269 14.43 -11.58 26.03
CA ASN A 269 14.17 -12.75 25.20
C ASN A 269 15.24 -12.93 24.10
N PRO A 270 16.51 -13.19 24.45
CA PRO A 270 17.60 -13.31 23.47
C PRO A 270 17.41 -14.50 22.50
N HIS A 271 16.61 -15.49 22.89
CA HIS A 271 16.24 -16.62 22.05
C HIS A 271 15.32 -16.24 20.86
N ILE A 272 14.70 -15.06 20.87
CA ILE A 272 13.96 -14.52 19.72
C ILE A 272 14.98 -13.98 18.71
N ASN A 273 15.57 -14.88 17.93
CA ASN A 273 16.71 -14.61 17.04
C ASN A 273 16.39 -14.77 15.54
N ASN A 274 15.10 -14.70 15.18
CA ASN A 274 14.73 -14.65 13.76
C ASN A 274 15.24 -13.35 13.12
N ARG A 275 15.49 -13.36 11.80
CA ARG A 275 16.02 -12.21 11.04
C ARG A 275 15.37 -10.87 11.40
N LEU A 276 14.04 -10.82 11.48
CA LEU A 276 13.32 -9.58 11.77
C LEU A 276 13.63 -9.09 13.19
N ALA A 277 13.64 -9.97 14.18
CA ALA A 277 13.97 -9.59 15.55
C ALA A 277 15.43 -9.17 15.74
N CYS A 278 16.37 -9.73 14.97
CA CYS A 278 17.76 -9.25 14.95
C CYS A 278 17.84 -7.83 14.37
N LEU A 279 17.22 -7.59 13.21
CA LEU A 279 17.14 -6.26 12.60
C LEU A 279 16.50 -5.23 13.54
N VAL A 280 15.40 -5.60 14.22
CA VAL A 280 14.72 -4.71 15.17
C VAL A 280 15.66 -4.32 16.33
N ARG A 281 16.49 -5.23 16.86
CA ARG A 281 17.47 -4.86 17.89
C ARG A 281 18.46 -3.82 17.37
N GLU A 282 18.98 -4.00 16.16
CA GLU A 282 20.00 -3.13 15.59
C GLU A 282 19.45 -1.75 15.22
N VAL A 283 18.26 -1.67 14.62
CA VAL A 283 17.66 -0.37 14.28
C VAL A 283 17.22 0.41 15.52
N MET A 284 16.79 -0.28 16.59
CA MET A 284 16.42 0.39 17.83
C MET A 284 17.62 0.95 18.61
N GLU A 285 18.84 0.50 18.29
CA GLU A 285 20.09 1.10 18.79
C GLU A 285 20.48 2.39 18.05
N LEU A 286 19.81 2.74 16.94
CA LEU A 286 20.10 3.98 16.20
C LEU A 286 19.60 5.20 17.00
N PRO A 287 20.50 6.10 17.43
CA PRO A 287 20.14 7.16 18.39
C PRO A 287 19.19 8.22 17.79
N TYR A 288 19.22 8.43 16.47
CA TYR A 288 18.35 9.40 15.80
C TYR A 288 16.91 8.92 15.60
N LEU A 289 16.67 7.60 15.69
CA LEU A 289 15.39 7.00 15.27
C LEU A 289 14.21 7.53 16.08
N LYS A 290 14.35 7.66 17.41
CA LYS A 290 13.29 8.19 18.28
C LYS A 290 12.86 9.60 17.87
N VAL A 291 13.82 10.48 17.58
CA VAL A 291 13.55 11.87 17.16
C VAL A 291 12.77 11.92 15.85
N VAL A 292 13.17 11.11 14.87
CA VAL A 292 12.49 11.04 13.57
C VAL A 292 11.05 10.54 13.72
N LEU A 293 10.83 9.50 14.52
CA LEU A 293 9.50 8.95 14.77
C LEU A 293 8.61 9.95 15.49
N VAL A 294 9.15 10.74 16.43
CA VAL A 294 8.42 11.84 17.07
C VAL A 294 8.04 12.91 16.05
N ALA A 295 8.96 13.35 15.18
CA ALA A 295 8.65 14.33 14.14
C ALA A 295 7.53 13.82 13.20
N PHE A 296 7.59 12.56 12.77
CA PHE A 296 6.52 11.92 12.00
C PHE A 296 5.19 11.88 12.76
N ALA A 297 5.22 11.57 14.06
CA ALA A 297 4.03 11.53 14.92
C ALA A 297 3.39 12.92 15.08
N CYS A 298 4.19 13.96 15.34
CA CYS A 298 3.70 15.33 15.44
C CYS A 298 3.05 15.81 14.13
N LEU A 299 3.68 15.51 12.98
CA LEU A 299 3.09 15.78 11.67
C LEU A 299 1.79 14.99 11.47
N GLY A 300 1.69 13.79 12.03
CA GLY A 300 0.45 13.01 12.08
C GLY A 300 -0.68 13.76 12.76
N VAL A 301 -0.42 14.18 14.00
CA VAL A 301 -1.40 14.82 14.88
C VAL A 301 -1.88 16.17 14.33
N HIS A 302 -0.97 16.98 13.77
CA HIS A 302 -1.28 18.33 13.32
C HIS A 302 -1.69 18.44 11.84
N LEU A 303 -1.17 17.58 10.96
CA LEU A 303 -1.39 17.68 9.51
C LEU A 303 -2.13 16.47 8.95
N VAL A 304 -1.55 15.27 9.06
CA VAL A 304 -1.99 14.12 8.25
C VAL A 304 -3.38 13.63 8.69
N GLU A 305 -3.60 13.46 9.99
CA GLU A 305 -4.88 12.98 10.51
C GLU A 305 -5.98 14.05 10.44
N PRO A 306 -5.75 15.34 10.76
CA PRO A 306 -6.75 16.38 10.50
C PRO A 306 -7.12 16.51 9.03
N PHE A 307 -6.14 16.41 8.12
CA PHE A 307 -6.39 16.36 6.68
C PHE A 307 -7.29 15.18 6.33
N TYR A 308 -6.90 13.98 6.76
CA TYR A 308 -7.65 12.75 6.49
C TYR A 308 -9.08 12.82 7.05
N ALA A 309 -9.23 13.22 8.31
CA ALA A 309 -10.52 13.36 9.00
C ALA A 309 -11.44 14.37 8.32
N ARG A 310 -10.91 15.52 7.88
CA ARG A 310 -11.69 16.51 7.12
C ARG A 310 -12.08 16.00 5.75
N THR A 311 -11.19 15.28 5.06
CA THR A 311 -11.49 14.67 3.77
C THR A 311 -12.61 13.64 3.88
N ILE A 312 -12.59 12.75 4.88
CA ILE A 312 -13.55 11.64 5.01
C ILE A 312 -14.83 11.98 5.78
N GLU A 313 -15.01 13.24 6.14
CA GLU A 313 -16.22 13.69 6.82
C GLU A 313 -17.43 13.48 5.91
N LYS A 314 -18.54 12.97 6.47
CA LYS A 314 -19.70 12.50 5.71
C LYS A 314 -20.26 13.55 4.75
N ASP A 315 -20.24 14.81 5.15
CA ASP A 315 -20.84 15.93 4.41
C ASP A 315 -19.75 16.88 3.87
N ALA A 316 -18.52 16.38 3.68
CA ALA A 316 -17.44 17.15 3.09
C ALA A 316 -17.76 17.50 1.64
N THR A 317 -17.60 18.78 1.30
CA THR A 317 -17.83 19.30 -0.06
C THR A 317 -16.53 19.77 -0.70
N HIS A 318 -16.49 19.82 -2.03
CA HIS A 318 -15.31 20.30 -2.75
C HIS A 318 -15.03 21.78 -2.44
N THR A 319 -16.07 22.61 -2.29
CA THR A 319 -15.94 24.01 -1.89
C THR A 319 -15.29 24.16 -0.52
N GLN A 320 -15.77 23.42 0.48
CA GLN A 320 -15.18 23.42 1.83
C GLN A 320 -13.72 22.93 1.84
N LEU A 321 -13.43 21.88 1.06
CA LEU A 321 -12.07 21.35 0.95
C LEU A 321 -11.14 22.32 0.25
N ARG A 322 -11.62 23.09 -0.73
CA ARG A 322 -10.84 24.15 -1.38
C ARG A 322 -10.30 25.15 -0.37
N GLU A 323 -11.17 25.68 0.48
CA GLU A 323 -10.80 26.62 1.54
C GLU A 323 -9.82 25.98 2.52
N PHE A 324 -10.11 24.75 2.94
CA PHE A 324 -9.27 23.98 3.85
C PHE A 324 -7.86 23.78 3.28
N TYR A 325 -7.73 23.37 2.02
CA TYR A 325 -6.44 23.13 1.37
C TYR A 325 -5.64 24.42 1.15
N LYS A 326 -6.29 25.54 0.81
CA LYS A 326 -5.61 26.85 0.70
C LYS A 326 -5.08 27.32 2.05
N GLY A 327 -5.86 27.15 3.12
CA GLY A 327 -5.43 27.46 4.48
C GLY A 327 -4.25 26.58 4.91
N LEU A 328 -4.31 25.27 4.65
CA LEU A 328 -3.20 24.36 4.95
C LEU A 328 -1.95 24.69 4.15
N HIS A 329 -2.07 24.97 2.85
CA HIS A 329 -0.94 25.34 2.01
C HIS A 329 -0.22 26.61 2.49
N THR A 330 -0.99 27.58 2.97
CA THR A 330 -0.47 28.81 3.58
C THR A 330 0.28 28.49 4.89
N GLY A 331 -0.34 27.69 5.76
CA GLY A 331 0.25 27.29 7.04
C GLY A 331 1.54 26.46 6.89
N LEU A 332 1.59 25.54 5.92
CA LEU A 332 2.80 24.76 5.58
C LEU A 332 3.95 25.64 5.04
N GLY A 333 3.69 26.90 4.72
CA GLY A 333 4.72 27.87 4.33
C GLY A 333 5.36 28.60 5.51
N GLN A 334 4.92 28.33 6.75
CA GLN A 334 5.44 28.96 7.96
C GLN A 334 6.21 27.94 8.81
N PRO A 335 7.25 28.36 9.55
CA PRO A 335 7.88 27.51 10.56
C PRO A 335 6.89 27.10 11.65
N ILE A 336 7.12 25.93 12.28
CA ILE A 336 6.25 25.48 13.37
C ILE A 336 6.39 26.33 14.63
N SER A 337 5.31 26.40 15.40
CA SER A 337 5.25 27.13 16.67
C SER A 337 6.05 26.47 17.79
N ASP A 338 6.36 27.24 18.84
CA ASP A 338 7.05 26.70 20.02
C ASP A 338 6.23 25.65 20.77
N ASN A 339 4.91 25.71 20.67
CA ASN A 339 3.98 24.80 21.36
C ASN A 339 3.60 23.58 20.50
N TYR A 340 4.21 23.40 19.32
CA TYR A 340 3.90 22.33 18.37
C TYR A 340 3.86 20.93 19.00
N THR A 341 4.74 20.65 19.97
CA THR A 341 4.87 19.31 20.60
C THR A 341 3.96 19.10 21.81
N THR A 342 3.25 20.14 22.27
CA THR A 342 2.37 20.07 23.45
C THR A 342 0.97 19.54 23.12
N PHE A 343 0.60 19.56 21.83
CA PHE A 343 -0.71 19.17 21.32
C PHE A 343 -1.89 19.87 22.00
N THR A 344 -1.72 21.06 22.58
CA THR A 344 -2.81 21.79 23.24
C THR A 344 -3.76 22.44 22.24
N THR A 345 -3.21 22.98 21.16
CA THR A 345 -3.91 23.68 20.09
C THR A 345 -3.45 23.17 18.73
N PRO A 346 -4.30 23.23 17.69
CA PRO A 346 -3.88 22.89 16.33
C PRO A 346 -2.78 23.84 15.84
N GLU A 347 -1.78 23.30 15.14
CA GLU A 347 -0.72 24.12 14.54
C GLU A 347 -1.23 25.00 13.39
N TYR A 348 -2.15 24.47 12.58
CA TYR A 348 -2.66 25.18 11.41
C TYR A 348 -4.01 25.84 11.71
N PRO A 349 -4.17 27.17 11.52
CA PRO A 349 -5.41 27.89 11.86
C PRO A 349 -6.67 27.37 11.16
N VAL A 350 -6.51 26.74 9.99
CA VAL A 350 -7.62 26.16 9.22
C VAL A 350 -8.17 24.86 9.84
N VAL A 351 -7.40 24.23 10.73
CA VAL A 351 -7.83 23.07 11.51
C VAL A 351 -8.55 23.58 12.76
N SER A 352 -9.87 23.41 12.80
CA SER A 352 -10.65 23.81 13.98
C SER A 352 -10.29 23.01 15.23
N ASP A 353 -10.44 23.62 16.41
CA ASP A 353 -10.25 22.93 17.71
C ASP A 353 -11.10 21.68 17.87
N LYS A 354 -12.32 21.69 17.31
CA LYS A 354 -13.23 20.54 17.30
C LYS A 354 -12.65 19.38 16.49
N LEU A 355 -12.17 19.66 15.28
CA LEU A 355 -11.53 18.66 14.42
C LEU A 355 -10.26 18.11 15.09
N PHE A 356 -9.39 19.00 15.58
CA PHE A 356 -8.17 18.64 16.27
C PHE A 356 -8.42 17.77 17.51
N SER A 357 -9.37 18.16 18.36
CA SER A 357 -9.78 17.38 19.54
C SER A 357 -10.33 16.00 19.16
N SER A 358 -11.07 15.90 18.05
CA SER A 358 -11.59 14.62 17.57
C SER A 358 -10.47 13.68 17.11
N VAL A 359 -9.45 14.22 16.43
CA VAL A 359 -8.26 13.49 15.98
C VAL A 359 -7.44 13.00 17.18
N LYS A 360 -7.16 13.88 18.16
CA LYS A 360 -6.41 13.53 19.37
C LYS A 360 -7.01 12.34 20.11
N LYS A 361 -8.35 12.29 20.23
CA LYS A 361 -9.04 11.17 20.89
C LYS A 361 -8.75 9.81 20.24
N THR A 362 -8.36 9.77 18.98
CA THR A 362 -8.04 8.51 18.28
C THR A 362 -6.68 7.92 18.65
N TYR A 363 -5.77 8.71 19.24
CA TYR A 363 -4.43 8.28 19.63
C TYR A 363 -4.35 7.67 21.04
N THR A 364 -5.33 7.93 21.90
CA THR A 364 -5.27 7.82 23.38
C THR A 364 -4.34 8.86 24.02
N GLU A 365 -4.60 9.18 25.29
CA GLU A 365 -3.82 10.16 26.04
C GLU A 365 -2.39 9.66 26.33
N GLU A 366 -2.25 8.38 26.66
CA GLU A 366 -0.97 7.72 26.97
C GLU A 366 0.02 7.82 25.80
N VAL A 367 -0.45 7.60 24.57
CA VAL A 367 0.38 7.68 23.36
C VAL A 367 0.80 9.13 23.10
N LEU A 368 -0.13 10.09 23.19
CA LEU A 368 0.19 11.50 22.96
C LEU A 368 1.16 12.05 24.00
N ASN A 369 0.99 11.66 25.27
CA ASN A 369 1.91 12.04 26.35
C ASN A 369 3.30 11.47 26.07
N SER A 370 3.41 10.19 25.70
CA SER A 370 4.72 9.59 25.37
C SER A 370 5.41 10.29 24.18
N VAL A 371 4.68 10.71 23.16
CA VAL A 371 5.24 11.50 22.06
C VAL A 371 5.70 12.87 22.56
N SER A 372 4.90 13.55 23.37
CA SER A 372 5.22 14.87 23.93
C SER A 372 6.46 14.83 24.84
N ASP A 373 6.57 13.82 25.69
CA ASP A 373 7.69 13.63 26.61
C ASP A 373 9.01 13.48 25.85
N VAL A 374 9.06 12.58 24.85
CA VAL A 374 10.27 12.40 24.02
C VAL A 374 10.55 13.63 23.16
N ALA A 375 9.51 14.34 22.72
CA ALA A 375 9.68 15.58 21.98
C ALA A 375 10.29 16.69 22.83
N ALA A 376 9.98 16.75 24.14
CA ALA A 376 10.56 17.72 25.05
C ALA A 376 12.06 17.49 25.29
N GLU A 377 12.51 16.23 25.29
CA GLU A 377 13.92 15.86 25.40
C GLU A 377 14.76 16.27 24.17
N HIS A 378 14.14 16.36 23.00
CA HIS A 378 14.78 16.60 21.71
C HIS A 378 14.12 17.73 20.91
N LEU A 379 13.67 18.78 21.61
CA LEU A 379 12.80 19.82 21.05
C LEU A 379 13.42 20.49 19.82
N ASP A 380 14.71 20.84 19.89
CA ASP A 380 15.40 21.54 18.82
C ASP A 380 15.54 20.67 17.56
N GLU A 381 15.91 19.40 17.71
CA GLU A 381 16.04 18.48 16.57
C GLU A 381 14.67 18.14 15.97
N VAL A 382 13.64 17.94 16.79
CA VAL A 382 12.27 17.72 16.31
C VAL A 382 11.79 18.93 15.51
N LYS A 383 12.06 20.15 15.99
CA LYS A 383 11.69 21.39 15.29
C LYS A 383 12.40 21.52 13.96
N LYS A 384 13.74 21.43 13.96
CA LYS A 384 14.57 21.52 12.75
C LYS A 384 14.16 20.49 11.71
N LEU A 385 13.97 19.24 12.12
CA LEU A 385 13.57 18.18 11.20
C LEU A 385 12.16 18.40 10.63
N THR A 386 11.22 18.86 11.46
CA THR A 386 9.86 19.16 10.99
C THR A 386 9.86 20.30 9.99
N ASP A 387 10.56 21.40 10.27
CA ASP A 387 10.70 22.55 9.37
C ASP A 387 11.34 22.15 8.03
N LEU A 388 12.32 21.24 8.03
CA LEU A 388 12.90 20.66 6.81
C LEU A 388 11.86 19.88 5.98
N MET A 389 10.82 19.32 6.61
CA MET A 389 9.76 18.57 5.91
C MET A 389 8.65 19.45 5.34
N LEU A 390 8.34 20.59 5.97
CA LEU A 390 7.18 21.42 5.60
C LEU A 390 7.18 21.87 4.12
N PRO A 391 8.28 22.35 3.51
CA PRO A 391 8.29 22.75 2.10
C PRO A 391 7.95 21.59 1.15
N HIS A 392 8.41 20.38 1.47
CA HIS A 392 8.10 19.19 0.68
C HIS A 392 6.64 18.75 0.83
N LEU A 393 6.09 18.86 2.05
CA LEU A 393 4.67 18.60 2.31
C LEU A 393 3.78 19.63 1.60
N LYS A 394 4.16 20.92 1.64
CA LYS A 394 3.52 22.01 0.90
C LYS A 394 3.49 21.73 -0.60
N THR A 395 4.63 21.35 -1.17
CA THR A 395 4.77 20.98 -2.58
C THR A 395 3.86 19.80 -2.94
N VAL A 396 3.77 18.78 -2.07
CA VAL A 396 2.88 17.64 -2.31
C VAL A 396 1.42 18.05 -2.31
N LEU A 397 1.00 18.86 -1.34
CA LEU A 397 -0.37 19.38 -1.27
C LEU A 397 -0.70 20.18 -2.53
N ALA A 398 0.16 21.14 -2.90
CA ALA A 398 -0.01 21.98 -4.09
C ALA A 398 -0.11 21.14 -5.36
N ARG A 399 0.79 20.18 -5.56
CA ARG A 399 0.80 19.32 -6.76
C ARG A 399 -0.41 18.40 -6.84
N GLN A 400 -0.78 17.70 -5.77
CA GLN A 400 -1.86 16.71 -5.79
C GLN A 400 -3.26 17.32 -5.64
N ARG A 401 -3.35 18.57 -5.20
CA ARG A 401 -4.59 19.35 -5.10
C ARG A 401 -4.56 20.60 -5.96
N ARG A 402 -3.70 20.64 -6.98
CA ARG A 402 -3.55 21.77 -7.91
C ARG A 402 -4.88 22.21 -8.52
N ASP A 403 -5.74 21.23 -8.83
CA ASP A 403 -7.04 21.42 -9.47
C ASP A 403 -8.08 22.14 -8.58
N TYR A 404 -7.74 22.44 -7.31
CA TYR A 404 -8.48 23.34 -6.42
C TYR A 404 -8.01 24.81 -6.51
N GLY A 405 -7.00 25.11 -7.35
CA GLY A 405 -6.41 26.44 -7.53
C GLY A 405 -5.60 26.90 -6.32
N ILE A 406 -4.72 26.04 -5.80
CA ILE A 406 -3.93 26.31 -4.58
C ILE A 406 -2.65 27.10 -4.89
N ASP A 407 -1.94 26.73 -5.95
CA ASP A 407 -0.68 27.32 -6.41
C ASP A 407 -0.62 27.19 -7.94
N GLU A 408 -1.36 28.07 -8.62
CA GLU A 408 -1.53 28.02 -10.08
C GLU A 408 -0.26 28.44 -10.83
N GLU A 409 0.62 29.21 -10.18
CA GLU A 409 1.90 29.62 -10.75
C GLU A 409 2.88 28.44 -10.88
N THR A 410 2.98 27.63 -9.82
CA THR A 410 3.90 26.49 -9.79
C THR A 410 3.27 25.21 -10.36
N PHE A 411 1.97 25.01 -10.10
CA PHE A 411 1.22 23.82 -10.52
C PHE A 411 -0.09 24.24 -11.20
N PRO A 412 -0.07 24.51 -12.52
CA PRO A 412 -1.28 24.81 -13.28
C PRO A 412 -2.33 23.70 -13.16
N MET A 413 -3.60 24.11 -13.18
CA MET A 413 -4.73 23.17 -13.16
C MET A 413 -4.82 22.40 -14.47
N ASP A 414 -4.98 21.08 -14.38
CA ASP A 414 -5.24 20.23 -15.56
C ASP A 414 -6.73 19.87 -15.65
N TYR A 415 -7.39 19.70 -14.50
CA TYR A 415 -8.79 19.31 -14.38
C TYR A 415 -9.48 20.17 -13.31
N PRO A 416 -9.68 21.49 -13.54
CA PRO A 416 -10.25 22.39 -12.52
C PRO A 416 -11.50 21.81 -11.89
N VAL A 417 -11.49 21.57 -10.57
CA VAL A 417 -12.52 20.79 -9.87
C VAL A 417 -13.92 21.39 -10.08
N SER A 418 -14.02 22.72 -10.07
CA SER A 418 -15.28 23.44 -10.31
C SER A 418 -15.90 23.23 -11.68
N GLU A 419 -15.14 22.71 -12.65
CA GLU A 419 -15.57 22.49 -14.04
C GLU A 419 -15.86 21.01 -14.34
N GLN A 420 -15.61 20.10 -13.39
CA GLN A 420 -15.72 18.65 -13.62
C GLN A 420 -17.15 18.10 -13.50
N ALA A 421 -18.08 18.87 -12.93
CA ALA A 421 -19.49 18.46 -12.84
C ALA A 421 -20.38 19.70 -12.73
N SER A 422 -21.63 19.58 -13.19
CA SER A 422 -22.62 20.67 -13.09
C SER A 422 -22.94 21.06 -11.64
N ASN A 423 -22.87 20.11 -10.71
CA ASN A 423 -22.94 20.34 -9.27
C ASN A 423 -21.81 19.58 -8.56
N ILE A 424 -20.62 20.18 -8.53
CA ILE A 424 -19.43 19.54 -7.95
C ILE A 424 -19.59 19.18 -6.47
N ASP A 425 -20.28 19.98 -5.67
CA ASP A 425 -20.49 19.65 -4.25
C ASP A 425 -21.47 18.47 -4.06
N GLY A 426 -22.20 18.11 -5.13
CA GLY A 426 -22.98 16.87 -5.20
C GLY A 426 -22.17 15.62 -5.48
N THR A 427 -20.88 15.72 -5.85
CA THR A 427 -20.01 14.56 -6.11
C THR A 427 -19.24 14.13 -4.84
N PRO A 428 -18.80 12.87 -4.74
CA PRO A 428 -17.97 12.43 -3.63
C PRO A 428 -16.55 13.02 -3.71
N VAL A 429 -16.02 13.43 -2.56
CA VAL A 429 -14.66 13.99 -2.44
C VAL A 429 -13.57 12.90 -2.27
N HIS A 430 -13.99 11.66 -2.00
CA HIS A 430 -13.11 10.51 -1.80
C HIS A 430 -13.76 9.19 -2.23
N ASN A 431 -12.94 8.18 -2.52
CA ASN A 431 -13.38 6.84 -2.91
C ASN A 431 -13.22 5.79 -1.79
N ILE A 432 -13.18 6.16 -0.50
CA ILE A 432 -12.88 5.21 0.61
C ILE A 432 -13.76 3.95 0.64
N GLY A 433 -14.99 4.06 0.14
CA GLY A 433 -15.87 2.90 -0.07
C GLY A 433 -15.26 1.85 -0.98
N MET A 434 -14.63 2.28 -2.08
CA MET A 434 -13.91 1.43 -3.04
C MET A 434 -12.60 0.91 -2.47
N GLU A 435 -11.84 1.75 -1.79
CA GLU A 435 -10.61 1.36 -1.10
C GLU A 435 -10.84 0.21 -0.10
N ARG A 436 -11.95 0.28 0.66
CA ARG A 436 -12.36 -0.79 1.58
C ARG A 436 -12.82 -2.04 0.84
N GLN A 437 -13.41 -1.90 -0.34
CA GLN A 437 -13.77 -3.04 -1.18
C GLN A 437 -12.53 -3.75 -1.72
N CYS A 438 -11.50 -3.05 -2.19
CA CYS A 438 -10.22 -3.65 -2.57
C CYS A 438 -9.65 -4.56 -1.47
N GLY A 439 -9.57 -4.05 -0.23
CA GLY A 439 -9.13 -4.85 0.92
C GLY A 439 -10.01 -6.06 1.22
N LYS A 440 -11.34 -5.93 1.07
CA LYS A 440 -12.28 -7.06 1.20
C LYS A 440 -12.08 -8.10 0.10
N VAL A 441 -11.82 -7.68 -1.13
CA VAL A 441 -11.56 -8.56 -2.27
C VAL A 441 -10.29 -9.36 -2.02
N ASP A 442 -9.21 -8.72 -1.58
CA ASP A 442 -7.95 -9.39 -1.25
C ASP A 442 -8.11 -10.47 -0.18
N TYR A 443 -8.84 -10.14 0.89
CA TYR A 443 -9.17 -11.07 1.96
C TYR A 443 -10.03 -12.24 1.45
N ARG A 444 -11.12 -11.96 0.73
CA ARG A 444 -12.02 -13.01 0.23
C ARG A 444 -11.34 -13.89 -0.83
N LEU A 445 -10.49 -13.35 -1.68
CA LEU A 445 -9.67 -14.13 -2.63
C LEU A 445 -8.77 -15.13 -1.91
N LYS A 446 -8.23 -14.78 -0.72
CA LYS A 446 -7.43 -15.72 0.08
C LYS A 446 -8.26 -16.90 0.57
N LYS A 447 -9.55 -16.68 0.84
CA LYS A 447 -10.49 -17.69 1.35
C LYS A 447 -11.17 -18.52 0.27
N LEU A 448 -11.58 -17.87 -0.83
CA LEU A 448 -12.42 -18.47 -1.88
C LEU A 448 -11.65 -18.89 -3.14
N GLY A 449 -10.42 -18.41 -3.32
CA GLY A 449 -9.53 -18.80 -4.43
C GLY A 449 -9.96 -18.35 -5.83
N THR A 450 -11.16 -17.77 -6.01
CA THR A 450 -11.71 -17.42 -7.34
C THR A 450 -12.32 -16.02 -7.37
N LEU A 451 -11.88 -15.19 -8.32
CA LEU A 451 -12.31 -13.78 -8.46
C LEU A 451 -13.81 -13.65 -8.72
N ASN A 452 -14.36 -14.48 -9.62
CA ASN A 452 -15.78 -14.43 -9.99
C ASN A 452 -16.71 -14.70 -8.80
N ALA A 453 -16.32 -15.61 -7.90
CA ALA A 453 -17.11 -15.88 -6.69
C ALA A 453 -17.06 -14.70 -5.70
N VAL A 454 -15.89 -14.05 -5.58
CA VAL A 454 -15.72 -12.85 -4.75
C VAL A 454 -16.55 -11.69 -5.29
N SER A 455 -16.42 -11.39 -6.58
CA SER A 455 -17.16 -10.33 -7.28
C SER A 455 -18.67 -10.46 -7.06
N ARG A 456 -19.24 -11.63 -7.41
CA ARG A 456 -20.66 -11.91 -7.22
C ARG A 456 -21.10 -11.74 -5.76
N SER A 457 -20.31 -12.23 -4.80
CA SER A 457 -20.68 -12.14 -3.38
C SER A 457 -20.77 -10.70 -2.87
N ILE A 458 -20.00 -9.76 -3.45
CA ILE A 458 -20.02 -8.35 -3.08
C ILE A 458 -21.25 -7.67 -3.69
N ILE A 459 -21.52 -7.92 -4.98
CA ILE A 459 -22.71 -7.41 -5.68
C ILE A 459 -23.98 -7.85 -4.96
N LEU A 460 -24.12 -9.16 -4.67
CA LEU A 460 -25.31 -9.70 -4.02
C LEU A 460 -25.55 -9.11 -2.63
N GLN A 461 -24.49 -8.91 -1.85
CA GLN A 461 -24.57 -8.33 -0.51
C GLN A 461 -25.13 -6.89 -0.56
N LYS A 462 -24.63 -6.05 -1.48
CA LYS A 462 -25.13 -4.68 -1.61
C LYS A 462 -26.53 -4.60 -2.23
N SER A 463 -26.87 -5.54 -3.09
CA SER A 463 -28.17 -5.56 -3.75
C SER A 463 -29.31 -6.02 -2.84
N GLN A 464 -29.00 -6.61 -1.67
CA GLN A 464 -29.99 -6.82 -0.61
C GLN A 464 -30.50 -5.50 -0.03
N GLU A 465 -29.66 -4.46 0.02
CA GLU A 465 -30.02 -3.12 0.48
C GLU A 465 -31.04 -2.47 -0.49
N LEU A 466 -30.78 -2.57 -1.80
CA LEU A 466 -31.70 -2.07 -2.84
C LEU A 466 -33.07 -2.76 -2.85
N ARG A 467 -33.11 -4.04 -2.47
CA ARG A 467 -34.34 -4.84 -2.45
C ARG A 467 -35.14 -4.70 -1.17
N ASN A 468 -34.66 -3.95 -0.18
CA ASN A 468 -35.32 -3.81 1.14
C ASN A 468 -35.74 -5.16 1.76
N GLY A 469 -34.93 -6.21 1.59
CA GLY A 469 -35.22 -7.55 2.12
C GLY A 469 -36.24 -8.38 1.33
N GLN A 470 -36.72 -7.94 0.17
CA GLN A 470 -37.60 -8.72 -0.70
C GLN A 470 -36.87 -9.92 -1.32
N VAL A 471 -37.58 -11.05 -1.44
CA VAL A 471 -37.08 -12.27 -2.10
C VAL A 471 -36.92 -12.00 -3.61
N PRO A 472 -35.75 -12.27 -4.21
CA PRO A 472 -35.54 -11.97 -5.62
C PRO A 472 -36.46 -12.81 -6.52
N SER A 473 -37.29 -12.16 -7.34
CA SER A 473 -37.94 -12.82 -8.49
C SER A 473 -36.97 -12.84 -9.68
N PHE A 474 -36.05 -13.79 -9.69
CA PHE A 474 -34.94 -13.83 -10.64
C PHE A 474 -35.24 -14.62 -11.92
N ARG A 475 -36.36 -15.36 -11.98
CA ARG A 475 -36.68 -16.29 -13.09
C ARG A 475 -36.78 -15.58 -14.45
N GLY A 476 -37.13 -14.29 -14.48
CA GLY A 476 -37.19 -13.47 -15.70
C GLY A 476 -35.83 -13.04 -16.26
N PHE A 477 -34.75 -13.14 -15.47
CA PHE A 477 -33.42 -12.62 -15.83
C PHE A 477 -32.52 -13.65 -16.54
N LYS A 478 -33.08 -14.75 -17.05
CA LYS A 478 -32.29 -15.78 -17.74
C LYS A 478 -31.56 -15.24 -18.98
N ALA A 479 -32.23 -14.40 -19.78
CA ALA A 479 -31.63 -13.78 -20.97
C ALA A 479 -30.54 -12.77 -20.59
N ALA A 480 -30.82 -11.87 -19.64
CA ALA A 480 -29.85 -10.89 -19.14
C ALA A 480 -28.60 -11.56 -18.53
N ALA A 481 -28.78 -12.65 -17.78
CA ALA A 481 -27.66 -13.43 -17.23
C ALA A 481 -26.81 -14.10 -18.32
N GLN A 482 -27.42 -14.50 -19.43
CA GLN A 482 -26.72 -15.06 -20.58
C GLN A 482 -25.94 -13.97 -21.35
N ALA A 483 -26.57 -12.81 -21.60
CA ALA A 483 -25.93 -11.66 -22.25
C ALA A 483 -24.69 -11.19 -21.48
N LYS A 484 -24.81 -11.00 -20.15
CA LYS A 484 -23.67 -10.70 -19.27
C LYS A 484 -22.54 -11.72 -19.42
N ARG A 485 -22.89 -13.01 -19.46
CA ARG A 485 -21.89 -14.09 -19.55
C ARG A 485 -21.14 -14.06 -20.88
N GLU A 486 -21.82 -13.74 -21.98
CA GLU A 486 -21.19 -13.62 -23.30
C GLU A 486 -20.19 -12.47 -23.33
N VAL A 487 -20.55 -11.32 -22.76
CA VAL A 487 -19.64 -10.17 -22.58
C VAL A 487 -18.40 -10.58 -21.75
N GLU A 488 -18.60 -11.22 -20.58
CA GLU A 488 -17.49 -11.70 -19.73
C GLU A 488 -16.58 -12.74 -20.42
N LEU A 489 -17.14 -13.62 -21.25
CA LEU A 489 -16.38 -14.61 -22.01
C LEU A 489 -15.51 -13.94 -23.08
N ASN A 490 -16.09 -13.04 -23.87
CA ASN A 490 -15.37 -12.27 -24.89
C ASN A 490 -14.21 -11.50 -24.27
N TRP A 491 -14.42 -10.88 -23.10
CA TRP A 491 -13.37 -10.22 -22.34
C TRP A 491 -12.27 -11.19 -21.91
N THR A 492 -12.65 -12.34 -21.36
CA THR A 492 -11.68 -13.36 -20.92
C THR A 492 -10.80 -13.83 -22.09
N GLU A 493 -11.37 -14.01 -23.27
CA GLU A 493 -10.64 -14.39 -24.49
C GLU A 493 -9.68 -13.27 -24.95
N ARG A 494 -10.16 -12.01 -25.06
CA ARG A 494 -9.32 -10.84 -25.38
C ARG A 494 -8.15 -10.68 -24.40
N MET A 495 -8.42 -10.90 -23.11
CA MET A 495 -7.40 -10.84 -22.07
C MET A 495 -6.41 -11.99 -22.18
N LYS A 496 -6.87 -13.21 -22.47
CA LYS A 496 -6.02 -14.37 -22.70
C LYS A 496 -5.04 -14.14 -23.86
N GLU A 497 -5.50 -13.56 -24.97
CA GLU A 497 -4.65 -13.18 -26.12
C GLU A 497 -3.65 -12.06 -25.78
N LYS A 498 -3.99 -11.14 -24.87
CA LYS A 498 -3.05 -10.14 -24.32
C LYS A 498 -2.05 -10.78 -23.34
N PHE A 499 -2.48 -11.74 -22.51
CA PHE A 499 -1.64 -12.46 -21.55
C PHE A 499 -0.66 -13.44 -22.22
N GLU A 500 -1.07 -14.15 -23.27
CA GLU A 500 -0.23 -15.09 -24.02
C GLU A 500 0.95 -14.39 -24.71
N ARG A 501 0.84 -13.08 -25.03
CA ARG A 501 1.96 -12.25 -25.54
C ARG A 501 2.96 -11.79 -24.49
N GLY A 502 2.78 -12.11 -23.20
CA GLY A 502 3.69 -11.70 -22.13
C GLY A 502 4.03 -12.79 -21.09
N ALA A 503 3.41 -13.96 -21.17
CA ALA A 503 3.50 -15.01 -20.14
C ALA A 503 4.57 -16.08 -20.39
N GLU A 504 5.06 -16.25 -21.63
CA GLU A 504 6.06 -17.30 -21.92
C GLU A 504 7.46 -16.94 -21.40
N GLU A 505 7.88 -15.67 -21.47
CA GLU A 505 9.22 -15.25 -21.04
C GLU A 505 9.46 -15.35 -19.52
N LYS A 506 8.43 -15.07 -18.70
CA LYS A 506 8.56 -15.09 -17.23
C LYS A 506 8.53 -16.50 -16.65
N GLN A 507 7.72 -17.39 -17.21
CA GLN A 507 7.63 -18.78 -16.75
C GLN A 507 8.83 -19.60 -17.23
N GLU A 508 9.32 -19.35 -18.45
CA GLU A 508 10.54 -19.97 -18.97
C GLU A 508 11.79 -19.47 -18.21
N MET A 509 11.87 -18.17 -17.89
CA MET A 509 12.94 -17.64 -17.02
C MET A 509 12.90 -18.24 -15.61
N ALA A 510 11.72 -18.44 -15.02
CA ALA A 510 11.60 -19.04 -13.69
C ALA A 510 12.07 -20.50 -13.69
N GLN A 511 11.68 -21.29 -14.70
CA GLN A 511 12.13 -22.67 -14.85
C GLN A 511 13.63 -22.78 -15.18
N ARG A 512 14.18 -21.89 -16.01
CA ARG A 512 15.63 -21.83 -16.28
C ARG A 512 16.42 -21.44 -15.04
N LYS A 513 15.90 -20.51 -14.22
CA LYS A 513 16.52 -20.10 -12.94
C LYS A 513 16.52 -21.25 -11.93
N GLU A 514 15.41 -21.98 -11.83
CA GLU A 514 15.31 -23.12 -10.92
C GLU A 514 16.22 -24.28 -11.33
N ARG A 515 16.30 -24.62 -12.63
CA ARG A 515 17.26 -25.62 -13.12
C ARG A 515 18.71 -25.23 -12.84
N ARG A 516 19.07 -23.94 -13.03
CA ARG A 516 20.42 -23.46 -12.68
C ARG A 516 20.70 -23.61 -11.19
N ARG A 517 19.74 -23.27 -10.32
CA ARG A 517 19.85 -23.42 -8.86
C ARG A 517 20.06 -24.88 -8.45
N LEU A 518 19.28 -25.80 -9.02
CA LEU A 518 19.38 -27.24 -8.75
C LEU A 518 20.72 -27.81 -9.22
N ASN A 519 21.18 -27.44 -10.42
CA ASN A 519 22.48 -27.90 -10.93
C ASN A 519 23.66 -27.42 -10.06
N MET A 520 23.60 -26.17 -9.57
CA MET A 520 24.61 -25.64 -8.64
C MET A 520 24.55 -26.36 -7.28
N LEU A 521 23.35 -26.65 -6.78
CA LEU A 521 23.18 -27.41 -5.53
C LEU A 521 23.72 -28.83 -5.65
N ASP A 522 23.51 -29.52 -6.76
CA ASP A 522 24.05 -30.87 -6.98
C ASP A 522 25.58 -30.85 -7.11
N THR A 523 26.13 -29.79 -7.71
CA THR A 523 27.58 -29.54 -7.72
C THR A 523 28.12 -29.29 -6.30
N LEU A 524 27.40 -28.56 -5.46
CA LEU A 524 27.82 -28.31 -4.07
C LEU A 524 27.67 -29.55 -3.19
N LYS A 525 26.65 -30.39 -3.41
CA LYS A 525 26.49 -31.67 -2.71
C LYS A 525 27.66 -32.62 -2.94
N SER A 526 28.25 -32.64 -4.15
CA SER A 526 29.48 -33.43 -4.40
C SER A 526 30.71 -32.89 -3.65
N PHE A 527 30.65 -31.65 -3.13
CA PHE A 527 31.64 -31.04 -2.24
C PHE A 527 31.25 -31.09 -0.76
N GLY A 528 30.24 -31.86 -0.39
CA GLY A 528 29.74 -31.99 0.99
C GLY A 528 28.58 -31.05 1.35
N GLY A 529 28.06 -30.28 0.38
CA GLY A 529 26.96 -29.34 0.55
C GLY A 529 27.40 -27.87 0.56
N PRO A 530 26.44 -26.94 0.42
CA PRO A 530 26.70 -25.51 0.57
C PRO A 530 27.11 -25.18 2.01
N PHE A 531 27.98 -24.19 2.19
CA PHE A 531 28.31 -23.69 3.52
C PHE A 531 27.09 -23.08 4.20
N THR A 532 26.95 -23.35 5.50
CA THR A 532 25.80 -22.93 6.31
C THR A 532 26.15 -21.89 7.37
N ASP A 533 27.44 -21.72 7.68
CA ASP A 533 27.95 -20.66 8.56
C ASP A 533 29.35 -20.14 8.15
N SER A 534 29.72 -18.97 8.66
CA SER A 534 31.00 -18.32 8.34
C SER A 534 32.23 -19.10 8.84
N GLY A 535 32.09 -19.89 9.91
CA GLY A 535 33.16 -20.71 10.47
C GLY A 535 33.53 -21.89 9.57
N GLU A 536 32.56 -22.46 8.85
CA GLU A 536 32.85 -23.46 7.80
C GLU A 536 33.68 -22.87 6.65
N VAL A 537 33.38 -21.63 6.26
CA VAL A 537 34.12 -20.90 5.21
C VAL A 537 35.56 -20.61 5.66
N GLU A 538 35.76 -20.16 6.91
CA GLU A 538 37.09 -19.92 7.48
C GLU A 538 37.93 -21.20 7.51
N LYS A 539 37.36 -22.29 8.05
CA LYS A 539 38.03 -23.60 8.11
C LYS A 539 38.44 -24.07 6.72
N PHE A 540 37.57 -23.89 5.72
CA PHE A 540 37.86 -24.27 4.34
C PHE A 540 38.96 -23.41 3.70
N LEU A 541 38.97 -22.11 3.96
CA LEU A 541 40.00 -21.21 3.43
C LEU A 541 41.40 -21.51 4.00
N VAL A 542 41.47 -21.92 5.27
CA VAL A 542 42.73 -22.21 5.98
C VAL A 542 43.24 -23.64 5.72
N ASP A 543 42.43 -24.54 5.16
CA ASP A 543 42.83 -25.93 4.87
C ASP A 543 44.00 -26.03 3.88
N GLU A 544 45.21 -26.35 4.36
CA GLU A 544 46.43 -26.43 3.56
C GLU A 544 46.47 -27.63 2.58
N SER A 545 45.57 -28.61 2.75
CA SER A 545 45.52 -29.79 1.88
C SER A 545 44.93 -29.51 0.49
N LEU A 546 44.28 -28.35 0.31
CA LEU A 546 43.63 -27.94 -0.93
C LEU A 546 44.40 -26.83 -1.65
N ASN A 547 44.62 -27.00 -2.96
CA ASN A 547 45.25 -25.96 -3.77
C ASN A 547 44.32 -24.73 -3.97
N ASN A 548 44.92 -23.55 -4.16
CA ASN A 548 44.19 -22.29 -4.26
C ASN A 548 43.18 -22.24 -5.43
N ASN A 549 43.44 -22.95 -6.52
CA ASN A 549 42.51 -23.02 -7.65
C ASN A 549 41.25 -23.81 -7.30
N ALA A 550 41.38 -24.95 -6.59
CA ALA A 550 40.25 -25.73 -6.11
C ALA A 550 39.41 -24.93 -5.10
N LYS A 551 40.07 -24.22 -4.17
CA LYS A 551 39.40 -23.31 -3.24
C LYS A 551 38.62 -22.21 -3.95
N GLN A 552 39.24 -21.56 -4.94
CA GLN A 552 38.61 -20.51 -5.73
C GLN A 552 37.41 -21.02 -6.54
N GLN A 553 37.49 -22.22 -7.12
CA GLN A 553 36.38 -22.82 -7.87
C GLN A 553 35.18 -23.13 -6.98
N ARG A 554 35.40 -23.78 -5.83
CA ARG A 554 34.31 -24.04 -4.88
C ARG A 554 33.69 -22.74 -4.40
N MET A 555 34.50 -21.79 -3.95
CA MET A 555 34.01 -20.50 -3.42
C MET A 555 33.23 -19.68 -4.46
N LYS A 556 33.64 -19.74 -5.74
CA LYS A 556 32.88 -19.14 -6.84
C LYS A 556 31.50 -19.78 -7.00
N VAL A 557 31.41 -21.10 -6.92
CA VAL A 557 30.12 -21.83 -7.00
C VAL A 557 29.25 -21.51 -5.79
N GLU A 558 29.82 -21.42 -4.59
CA GLU A 558 29.12 -21.03 -3.36
C GLU A 558 28.52 -19.62 -3.47
N VAL A 559 29.31 -18.63 -3.94
CA VAL A 559 28.84 -17.25 -4.13
C VAL A 559 27.78 -17.15 -5.22
N GLN A 560 27.90 -17.94 -6.30
CA GLN A 560 26.87 -18.03 -7.34
C GLN A 560 25.59 -18.70 -6.84
N PHE A 561 25.70 -19.78 -6.07
CA PHE A 561 24.57 -20.45 -5.45
C PHE A 561 23.88 -19.53 -4.44
N ALA A 562 24.64 -18.82 -3.59
CA ALA A 562 24.13 -17.79 -2.69
C ALA A 562 23.38 -16.72 -3.47
N ARG A 563 23.95 -16.16 -4.55
CA ARG A 563 23.28 -15.16 -5.41
C ARG A 563 21.94 -15.64 -6.00
N GLU A 564 21.85 -16.91 -6.39
CA GLU A 564 20.64 -17.44 -7.04
C GLU A 564 19.62 -18.02 -6.04
N SER A 565 20.04 -18.38 -4.83
CA SER A 565 19.19 -18.92 -3.76
C SER A 565 18.76 -17.86 -2.75
N THR A 566 19.48 -16.74 -2.66
CA THR A 566 19.19 -15.68 -1.72
C THR A 566 17.89 -14.96 -2.08
N THR A 567 17.14 -14.65 -1.03
CA THR A 567 16.05 -13.66 -1.05
C THR A 567 16.44 -12.41 -0.28
N LEU A 568 17.72 -12.34 0.15
CA LEU A 568 18.23 -11.39 1.13
C LEU A 568 18.94 -10.19 0.48
N LEU A 569 19.57 -10.40 -0.70
CA LEU A 569 20.35 -9.40 -1.42
C LEU A 569 20.01 -9.36 -2.93
N PRO A 570 20.07 -8.20 -3.59
CA PRO A 570 19.86 -8.08 -5.02
C PRO A 570 20.98 -8.79 -5.80
N LYS A 571 20.65 -9.37 -6.96
CA LYS A 571 21.63 -10.16 -7.74
C LYS A 571 22.83 -9.35 -8.24
N VAL A 572 22.71 -8.03 -8.27
CA VAL A 572 23.75 -7.09 -8.72
C VAL A 572 24.69 -6.66 -7.60
N ASP A 573 24.43 -7.13 -6.37
CA ASP A 573 25.19 -6.76 -5.19
C ASP A 573 26.70 -7.00 -5.36
N PRO A 574 27.57 -6.06 -4.92
CA PRO A 574 29.03 -6.20 -4.95
C PRO A 574 29.56 -7.51 -4.33
N ILE A 575 28.88 -8.07 -3.33
CA ILE A 575 29.23 -9.33 -2.67
C ILE A 575 29.26 -10.48 -3.68
N PHE A 576 28.30 -10.50 -4.62
CA PHE A 576 28.16 -11.53 -5.63
C PHE A 576 28.96 -11.26 -6.92
N ARG A 577 29.72 -10.16 -6.99
CA ARG A 577 30.59 -9.88 -8.13
C ARG A 577 31.66 -10.96 -8.23
N ILE A 578 31.80 -11.51 -9.43
CA ILE A 578 32.79 -12.55 -9.75
C ILE A 578 34.15 -11.92 -10.08
N GLN A 579 34.14 -10.66 -10.51
CA GLN A 579 35.32 -9.91 -10.91
C GLN A 579 35.46 -8.61 -10.11
N VAL A 580 36.71 -8.22 -9.86
CA VAL A 580 37.09 -6.93 -9.28
C VAL A 580 37.76 -6.07 -10.35
N THR A 581 37.49 -4.77 -10.32
CA THR A 581 38.16 -3.79 -11.18
C THR A 581 39.32 -3.20 -10.42
N LEU A 582 40.53 -3.35 -10.95
CA LEU A 582 41.74 -2.80 -10.35
C LEU A 582 41.81 -1.28 -10.58
N PRO A 583 42.61 -0.54 -9.79
CA PRO A 583 42.84 0.90 -10.01
C PRO A 583 43.32 1.25 -11.43
N SER A 584 43.92 0.29 -12.13
CA SER A 584 44.34 0.39 -13.53
C SER A 584 43.19 0.23 -14.55
N GLY A 585 41.94 0.07 -14.10
CA GLY A 585 40.77 -0.22 -14.93
C GLY A 585 40.67 -1.66 -15.43
N LYS A 586 41.72 -2.49 -15.26
CA LYS A 586 41.72 -3.90 -15.63
C LYS A 586 40.85 -4.73 -14.70
N ARG A 587 40.04 -5.65 -15.26
CA ARG A 587 39.21 -6.57 -14.50
C ARG A 587 39.94 -7.91 -14.28
N ARG A 588 39.85 -8.45 -13.07
CA ARG A 588 40.31 -9.82 -12.74
C ARG A 588 39.27 -10.57 -11.93
N MET A 589 39.36 -11.89 -11.92
CA MET A 589 38.54 -12.74 -11.03
C MET A 589 38.89 -12.47 -9.56
N LYS A 590 37.89 -12.56 -8.67
CA LYS A 590 38.12 -12.59 -7.22
C LYS A 590 38.96 -13.81 -6.85
N THR A 591 39.87 -13.66 -5.89
CA THR A 591 40.63 -14.77 -5.30
C THR A 591 39.73 -15.63 -4.40
N ALA A 592 40.23 -16.79 -3.94
CA ALA A 592 39.50 -17.60 -2.97
C ALA A 592 39.19 -16.81 -1.68
N GLN A 593 40.15 -16.02 -1.20
CA GLN A 593 39.98 -15.17 -0.02
C GLN A 593 38.91 -14.10 -0.25
N GLU A 594 38.95 -13.37 -1.36
CA GLU A 594 37.96 -12.33 -1.67
C GLU A 594 36.53 -12.88 -1.86
N PHE A 595 36.40 -14.12 -2.34
CA PHE A 595 35.11 -14.81 -2.38
C PHE A 595 34.68 -15.28 -0.99
N GLY A 596 35.60 -15.80 -0.18
CA GLY A 596 35.30 -16.25 1.17
C GLY A 596 34.95 -15.09 2.10
N ASP A 597 35.60 -13.95 2.01
CA ASP A 597 35.24 -12.73 2.76
C ASP A 597 33.82 -12.26 2.40
N ALA A 598 33.50 -12.27 1.11
CA ALA A 598 32.15 -11.98 0.63
C ALA A 598 31.13 -13.03 1.14
N LEU A 599 31.48 -14.32 1.14
CA LEU A 599 30.58 -15.37 1.59
C LEU A 599 30.42 -15.37 3.12
N MET A 600 31.46 -15.05 3.88
CA MET A 600 31.40 -14.90 5.34
C MET A 600 30.54 -13.71 5.74
N ALA A 601 30.64 -12.58 5.02
CA ALA A 601 29.74 -11.44 5.20
C ALA A 601 28.28 -11.86 4.91
N TYR A 602 28.04 -12.57 3.80
CA TYR A 602 26.72 -13.12 3.46
C TYR A 602 26.18 -14.12 4.52
N LEU A 603 27.07 -14.84 5.20
CA LEU A 603 26.75 -15.79 6.26
C LEU A 603 26.77 -15.17 7.68
N GLY A 604 26.82 -13.84 7.79
CA GLY A 604 26.62 -13.12 9.05
C GLY A 604 27.86 -12.91 9.93
N LYS A 605 29.08 -12.98 9.37
CA LYS A 605 30.31 -12.59 10.07
C LYS A 605 30.34 -11.07 10.26
N ARG A 606 30.38 -10.61 11.53
CA ARG A 606 30.35 -9.19 11.92
C ARG A 606 31.63 -8.44 11.51
N SER A 607 31.47 -7.16 11.13
CA SER A 607 32.55 -6.17 11.12
C SER A 607 32.72 -5.53 12.50
N ASP A 608 33.94 -5.09 12.83
CA ASP A 608 34.25 -4.38 14.07
C ASP A 608 33.74 -2.92 14.00
N ARG A 609 32.44 -2.77 14.26
CA ARG A 609 31.61 -1.57 14.56
C ARG A 609 32.16 -0.17 14.20
N THR A 610 31.46 0.49 13.28
CA THR A 610 31.18 1.95 13.37
C THR A 610 29.77 2.14 13.93
N THR A 611 29.66 2.65 15.16
CA THR A 611 28.39 3.14 15.70
C THR A 611 28.12 4.55 15.16
N LEU A 612 26.88 4.82 14.75
CA LEU A 612 26.45 6.17 14.40
C LEU A 612 26.40 7.02 15.67
N GLU A 613 27.20 8.09 15.72
CA GLU A 613 27.08 9.10 16.76
C GLU A 613 25.89 10.01 16.51
N TYR A 614 25.14 10.35 17.56
CA TYR A 614 23.99 11.27 17.46
C TYR A 614 24.38 12.66 16.93
N ALA A 615 25.60 13.13 17.24
CA ALA A 615 26.14 14.40 16.73
C ALA A 615 26.11 14.49 15.20
N LYS A 616 26.33 13.38 14.48
CA LYS A 616 26.25 13.36 13.01
C LYS A 616 24.85 13.67 12.50
N PHE A 617 23.81 13.26 13.22
CA PHE A 617 22.43 13.62 12.89
C PHE A 617 22.20 15.12 13.11
N GLN A 618 22.65 15.67 14.23
CA GLN A 618 22.53 17.10 14.53
C GLN A 618 23.26 17.97 13.48
N GLU A 619 24.49 17.60 13.11
CA GLU A 619 25.27 18.27 12.06
C GLU A 619 24.58 18.22 10.70
N SER A 620 23.96 17.08 10.36
CA SER A 620 23.22 16.90 9.11
C SER A 620 21.99 17.80 9.03
N LEU A 621 21.23 17.90 10.13
CA LEU A 621 20.08 18.82 10.20
C LEU A 621 20.50 20.28 10.02
N GLU A 622 21.62 20.69 10.62
CA GLU A 622 22.10 22.07 10.48
C GLU A 622 22.52 22.36 9.04
N ARG A 623 23.30 21.46 8.43
CA ARG A 623 23.78 21.61 7.05
C ARG A 623 22.63 21.68 6.04
N LEU A 624 21.64 20.81 6.17
CA LEU A 624 20.50 20.76 5.24
C LEU A 624 19.54 21.94 5.40
N ARG A 625 19.58 22.67 6.53
CA ARG A 625 18.77 23.87 6.73
C ARG A 625 19.30 25.08 5.97
N GLU A 626 20.60 25.10 5.67
CA GLU A 626 21.27 26.17 4.92
C GLU A 626 21.10 26.04 3.39
N ILE A 627 20.52 24.93 2.91
CA ILE A 627 20.28 24.58 1.51
C ILE A 627 18.79 24.72 1.19
#